data_AF-A0A7W9A4R3-F1
#
_entry.id   AF-A0A7W9A4R3-F1
#
_cell.length_a   1.000
_cell.length_b   1.000
_cell.length_c   1.000
_cell.angle_alpha   90.00
_cell.angle_beta   90.00
_cell.angle_gamma   90.00
#
_symmetry.space_group_name_H-M   'P 1'
#
loop_
_entity.id
_entity.type
_entity.pdbx_description
1 polymer ?
#
loop_
_entity_poly.entity_id
_entity_poly.type
_entity_poly.pdbx_seq_one_letter_code
_entity_poly.pdbx_strand_id
1 'polypeptide(L)'
;MRNAARTLIGMAAAIFLLSGASSSLAQDANDDPIEPAFDRDCMDDYGRDLCDPEGWLGIVETFGVEAAEDAQANGWRGVRVFTIDGYSRDMPMVSVLYTEASEHGIPLNPRLEVRGAGDGEGPASSLSREAWFGLTLKSRRIVELATAAPPRQSAGDDGLPGTAGDEMIICLHAWVTVTEVLTDDGVLRRVRNACGDDPLFDAGYELSGQALRGFPVCSHLDPANYRNESAQLDRCLVLEGDNQIAAAEVLNLLDGPIFDEASSIAAYAAPGIQISGTSREKSLSGALGLDDARVVRIYTASIRAVGTDVRARGIVHRYGDEDGNDFAADVQQVWRKTDGAWRLVEFTLGPWEPM
;
A
#
# COMPACT_ATOMS: atom_id res chain seq x y z
N MET A 1 28.65 -55.57 33.52
CA MET A 1 29.70 -56.42 34.11
C MET A 1 31.05 -55.85 33.75
N ARG A 2 31.88 -55.53 34.76
CA ARG A 2 33.34 -55.28 34.75
C ARG A 2 33.82 -54.11 33.87
N ASN A 3 34.14 -52.97 34.49
CA ASN A 3 35.47 -52.61 35.02
C ASN A 3 36.57 -52.64 33.95
N ALA A 4 37.15 -51.48 33.65
CA ALA A 4 38.48 -51.12 34.17
C ALA A 4 38.97 -49.80 33.57
N ALA A 5 39.15 -48.81 34.45
CA ALA A 5 40.04 -47.68 34.22
C ALA A 5 41.50 -48.16 34.21
N ARG A 6 42.36 -47.54 33.39
CA ARG A 6 43.80 -47.49 33.64
C ARG A 6 44.45 -46.25 33.01
N THR A 7 44.81 -45.36 33.93
CA THR A 7 45.82 -44.30 33.91
C THR A 7 47.14 -44.74 33.27
N LEU A 8 47.83 -43.85 32.52
CA LEU A 8 49.19 -43.40 32.85
C LEU A 8 49.79 -42.42 31.83
N ILE A 9 50.42 -41.42 32.44
CA ILE A 9 51.25 -40.33 31.92
C ILE A 9 52.60 -40.87 31.41
N GLY A 10 53.19 -40.25 30.37
CA GLY A 10 54.57 -40.53 29.98
C GLY A 10 55.08 -39.63 28.83
N MET A 11 55.98 -38.70 29.19
CA MET A 11 56.78 -37.80 28.36
C MET A 11 57.59 -38.49 27.25
N ALA A 12 57.86 -37.79 26.14
CA ALA A 12 59.24 -37.41 25.74
C ALA A 12 59.29 -36.61 24.41
N ALA A 13 60.06 -35.53 24.46
CA ALA A 13 60.64 -34.72 23.38
C ALA A 13 61.49 -35.56 22.39
N ALA A 14 61.93 -35.15 21.19
CA ALA A 14 61.66 -34.05 20.26
C ALA A 14 62.51 -34.29 18.98
N ILE A 15 62.29 -33.48 17.94
CA ILE A 15 63.19 -33.10 16.83
C ILE A 15 63.28 -34.02 15.61
N PHE A 16 62.65 -33.59 14.50
CA PHE A 16 63.20 -33.57 13.13
C PHE A 16 62.47 -32.44 12.37
N LEU A 17 63.06 -31.25 12.31
CA LEU A 17 63.76 -30.65 11.15
C LEU A 17 62.85 -30.16 10.01
N LEU A 18 62.80 -28.81 9.92
CA LEU A 18 62.83 -27.97 8.72
C LEU A 18 61.65 -28.04 7.73
N SER A 19 60.84 -26.96 7.78
CA SER A 19 60.61 -25.98 6.70
C SER A 19 59.13 -25.59 6.58
N GLY A 20 58.84 -24.31 6.84
CA GLY A 20 57.49 -23.75 6.76
C GLY A 20 57.28 -22.63 7.78
N ALA A 21 58.08 -21.58 7.72
CA ALA A 21 57.70 -20.33 8.39
C ALA A 21 56.57 -19.69 7.59
N SER A 22 55.40 -19.53 8.22
CA SER A 22 54.52 -18.37 8.05
C SER A 22 53.53 -18.38 9.21
N SER A 23 53.78 -17.50 10.17
CA SER A 23 52.78 -17.06 11.13
C SER A 23 51.69 -16.32 10.36
N SER A 24 50.55 -16.97 10.13
CA SER A 24 49.33 -16.30 9.71
C SER A 24 48.24 -16.64 10.73
N LEU A 25 48.23 -15.90 11.84
CA LEU A 25 46.97 -15.54 12.47
C LEU A 25 46.33 -14.48 11.57
N ALA A 26 45.83 -14.92 10.41
CA ALA A 26 44.76 -14.23 9.73
C ALA A 26 43.48 -14.83 10.31
N GLN A 27 42.76 -14.04 11.10
CA GLN A 27 41.33 -14.26 11.21
C GLN A 27 40.82 -14.19 9.77
N ASP A 28 40.41 -15.34 9.22
CA ASP A 28 39.57 -15.32 8.03
C ASP A 28 38.39 -14.43 8.40
N ALA A 29 38.34 -13.26 7.75
CA ALA A 29 37.18 -12.41 7.78
C ALA A 29 36.03 -13.31 7.36
N ASN A 30 35.06 -13.47 8.25
CA ASN A 30 33.76 -13.99 7.85
C ASN A 30 33.34 -13.17 6.63
N ASP A 31 33.18 -13.83 5.48
CA ASP A 31 32.28 -13.41 4.43
C ASP A 31 30.85 -13.50 4.98
N ASP A 32 30.56 -12.70 6.01
CA ASP A 32 29.18 -12.36 6.31
C ASP A 32 28.68 -11.64 5.07
N PRO A 33 27.57 -12.08 4.44
CA PRO A 33 27.01 -11.37 3.31
C PRO A 33 26.84 -9.91 3.75
N ILE A 34 27.43 -8.99 2.98
CA ILE A 34 27.24 -7.56 3.20
C ILE A 34 25.74 -7.34 3.06
N GLU A 35 25.02 -7.28 4.18
CA GLU A 35 23.62 -6.90 4.16
C GLU A 35 23.58 -5.50 3.53
N PRO A 36 22.76 -5.28 2.49
CA PRO A 36 22.67 -3.97 1.87
C PRO A 36 22.34 -2.96 2.97
N ALA A 37 23.18 -1.93 3.08
CA ALA A 37 22.96 -0.89 4.08
C ALA A 37 21.57 -0.30 3.86
N PHE A 38 20.76 -0.23 4.92
CA PHE A 38 19.42 0.34 4.88
C PHE A 38 19.48 1.80 4.39
N ASP A 39 19.09 2.03 3.14
CA ASP A 39 19.02 3.37 2.55
C ASP A 39 17.62 3.91 2.77
N ARG A 40 17.42 4.67 3.85
CA ARG A 40 16.13 5.26 4.24
C ARG A 40 15.51 6.13 3.12
N ASP A 41 16.32 6.63 2.21
CA ASP A 41 15.85 7.48 1.11
C ASP A 41 15.35 6.67 -0.09
N CYS A 42 15.54 5.34 -0.05
CA CYS A 42 15.18 4.38 -1.08
C CYS A 42 14.31 3.24 -0.57
N MET A 43 14.30 2.97 0.74
CA MET A 43 13.54 1.86 1.33
C MET A 43 12.23 2.34 1.96
N ASP A 44 11.20 1.51 1.83
CA ASP A 44 9.99 1.65 2.65
C ASP A 44 10.14 0.96 4.02
N ASP A 45 9.11 1.06 4.89
CA ASP A 45 9.16 0.55 6.26
C ASP A 45 9.37 -0.97 6.37
N TYR A 46 9.12 -1.73 5.29
CA TYR A 46 9.31 -3.18 5.23
C TYR A 46 10.57 -3.57 4.45
N GLY A 47 11.40 -2.59 4.06
CA GLY A 47 12.70 -2.81 3.43
C GLY A 47 12.63 -3.08 1.92
N ARG A 48 11.51 -2.77 1.23
CA ARG A 48 11.47 -2.80 -0.23
C ARG A 48 12.35 -1.67 -0.77
N ASP A 49 13.35 -2.00 -1.58
CA ASP A 49 14.22 -1.02 -2.23
C ASP A 49 13.53 -0.44 -3.48
N LEU A 50 13.03 0.79 -3.36
CA LEU A 50 12.35 1.53 -4.41
C LEU A 50 13.33 2.19 -5.40
N CYS A 51 14.63 2.15 -5.12
CA CYS A 51 15.69 2.63 -6.01
C CYS A 51 16.28 1.51 -6.88
N ASP A 52 16.01 0.24 -6.55
CA ASP A 52 16.34 -0.89 -7.40
C ASP A 52 15.50 -0.85 -8.69
N PRO A 53 16.12 -0.73 -9.89
CA PRO A 53 15.37 -0.62 -11.13
C PRO A 53 14.51 -1.85 -11.44
N GLU A 54 14.97 -3.06 -11.13
CA GLU A 54 14.20 -4.29 -11.38
C GLU A 54 13.01 -4.41 -10.43
N GLY A 55 13.23 -4.21 -9.13
CA GLY A 55 12.18 -4.16 -8.12
C GLY A 55 11.13 -3.09 -8.42
N TRP A 56 11.56 -1.89 -8.83
CA TRP A 56 10.63 -0.82 -9.21
C TRP A 56 9.77 -1.18 -10.42
N LEU A 57 10.34 -1.79 -11.45
CA LEU A 57 9.56 -2.24 -12.61
C LEU A 57 8.48 -3.26 -12.21
N GLY A 58 8.79 -4.18 -11.31
CA GLY A 58 7.80 -5.11 -10.77
C GLY A 58 6.62 -4.40 -10.08
N ILE A 59 6.90 -3.32 -9.32
CA ILE A 59 5.85 -2.49 -8.71
C ILE A 59 5.03 -1.78 -9.78
N VAL A 60 5.68 -1.14 -10.76
CA VAL A 60 5.01 -0.41 -11.86
C VAL A 60 4.06 -1.33 -12.65
N GLU A 61 4.45 -2.58 -12.89
CA GLU A 61 3.64 -3.57 -13.58
C GLU A 61 2.32 -3.87 -12.85
N THR A 62 2.28 -3.83 -11.51
CA THR A 62 1.05 -4.04 -10.74
C THR A 62 -0.02 -2.99 -11.07
N PHE A 63 0.37 -1.77 -11.44
CA PHE A 63 -0.55 -0.71 -11.86
C PHE A 63 -1.02 -0.86 -13.32
N GLY A 64 -0.51 -1.86 -14.04
CA GLY A 64 -0.84 -2.10 -15.45
C GLY A 64 -0.42 -0.96 -16.36
N VAL A 65 0.71 -0.30 -16.06
CA VAL A 65 1.32 0.75 -16.89
C VAL A 65 2.70 0.29 -17.37
N GLU A 66 3.11 0.77 -18.54
CA GLU A 66 4.45 0.50 -19.08
C GLU A 66 5.55 1.23 -18.27
N ALA A 67 6.80 0.82 -18.46
CA ALA A 67 7.96 1.53 -17.89
C ALA A 67 7.94 3.01 -18.32
N ALA A 68 8.46 3.90 -17.47
CA ALA A 68 8.41 5.33 -17.74
C ALA A 68 9.19 5.69 -19.01
N GLU A 69 10.28 4.97 -19.23
CA GLU A 69 11.18 5.11 -20.36
C GLU A 69 10.48 4.73 -21.67
N ASP A 70 9.67 3.67 -21.67
CA ASP A 70 8.88 3.25 -22.82
C ASP A 70 7.76 4.25 -23.11
N ALA A 71 7.02 4.68 -22.08
CA ALA A 71 6.00 5.72 -22.23
C ALA A 71 6.61 7.01 -22.80
N GLN A 72 7.79 7.41 -22.33
CA GLN A 72 8.51 8.58 -22.81
C GLN A 72 8.94 8.42 -24.27
N ALA A 73 9.46 7.24 -24.65
CA ALA A 73 9.82 6.92 -26.03
C ALA A 73 8.59 6.92 -26.95
N ASN A 74 7.43 6.55 -26.43
CA ASN A 74 6.13 6.62 -27.10
C ASN A 74 5.53 8.04 -27.17
N GLY A 75 6.27 9.06 -26.73
CA GLY A 75 5.90 10.46 -26.86
C GLY A 75 5.14 11.03 -25.66
N TRP A 76 4.93 10.25 -24.58
CA TRP A 76 4.30 10.78 -23.38
C TRP A 76 5.24 11.71 -22.61
N ARG A 77 4.66 12.77 -22.05
CA ARG A 77 5.31 13.75 -21.19
C ARG A 77 4.44 14.05 -19.98
N GLY A 78 5.05 14.52 -18.91
CA GLY A 78 4.35 14.89 -17.67
C GLY A 78 4.86 14.11 -16.48
N VAL A 79 3.96 13.75 -15.56
CA VAL A 79 4.33 13.13 -14.28
C VAL A 79 3.47 11.90 -13.98
N ARG A 80 4.09 10.92 -13.33
CA ARG A 80 3.43 9.83 -12.61
C ARG A 80 3.90 9.87 -11.16
N VAL A 81 2.96 9.86 -10.23
CA VAL A 81 3.26 9.83 -8.79
C VAL A 81 2.67 8.56 -8.23
N PHE A 82 3.54 7.70 -7.73
CA PHE A 82 3.19 6.49 -7.00
C PHE A 82 3.32 6.79 -5.51
N THR A 83 2.37 6.32 -4.72
CA THR A 83 2.37 6.54 -3.28
C THR A 83 2.39 5.19 -2.58
N ILE A 84 3.21 5.05 -1.55
CA ILE A 84 3.27 3.91 -0.66
C ILE A 84 2.92 4.41 0.73
N ASP A 85 2.00 3.75 1.42
CA ASP A 85 1.65 4.12 2.79
C ASP A 85 2.68 3.61 3.81
N GLY A 86 2.55 4.03 5.06
CA GLY A 86 3.41 3.62 6.15
C GLY A 86 3.33 2.13 6.54
N TYR A 87 2.60 1.31 5.80
CA TYR A 87 2.55 -0.15 5.98
C TYR A 87 3.03 -0.88 4.72
N SER A 88 3.79 -0.20 3.86
CA SER A 88 4.28 -0.72 2.59
C SER A 88 3.18 -1.17 1.65
N ARG A 89 1.99 -0.59 1.77
CA ARG A 89 0.91 -0.82 0.83
C ARG A 89 1.01 0.19 -0.31
N ASP A 90 0.99 -0.33 -1.53
CA ASP A 90 0.95 0.49 -2.73
C ASP A 90 -0.43 1.15 -2.85
N MET A 91 -0.42 2.47 -2.75
CA MET A 91 -1.59 3.33 -2.88
C MET A 91 -1.78 3.73 -4.35
N PRO A 92 -2.95 4.29 -4.73
CA PRO A 92 -3.21 4.61 -6.11
C PRO A 92 -2.15 5.52 -6.73
N MET A 93 -1.66 5.12 -7.90
CA MET A 93 -0.84 5.98 -8.73
C MET A 93 -1.72 7.05 -9.36
N VAL A 94 -1.24 8.30 -9.37
CA VAL A 94 -1.86 9.42 -10.06
C VAL A 94 -0.93 9.91 -11.15
N SER A 95 -1.40 9.98 -12.39
CA SER A 95 -0.63 10.49 -13.52
C SER A 95 -1.34 11.66 -14.19
N VAL A 96 -0.52 12.62 -14.67
CA VAL A 96 -0.97 13.72 -15.52
C VAL A 96 -0.04 13.75 -16.72
N LEU A 97 -0.49 13.14 -17.82
CA LEU A 97 0.32 12.90 -19.01
C LEU A 97 -0.29 13.53 -20.26
N TYR A 98 0.55 13.91 -21.21
CA TYR A 98 0.16 14.44 -22.52
C TYR A 98 1.16 14.01 -23.59
N THR A 99 0.73 13.99 -24.85
CA THR A 99 1.60 13.68 -26.01
C THR A 99 1.90 14.90 -26.87
N GLU A 100 1.08 15.94 -26.77
CA GLU A 100 1.18 17.15 -27.60
C GLU A 100 1.20 18.40 -26.73
N ALA A 101 1.94 19.41 -27.17
CA ALA A 101 1.95 20.73 -26.57
C ALA A 101 1.84 21.81 -27.64
N SER A 102 1.22 22.93 -27.29
CA SER A 102 1.20 24.15 -28.12
C SER A 102 2.62 24.72 -28.32
N GLU A 103 2.75 25.68 -29.23
CA GLU A 103 3.99 26.43 -29.46
C GLU A 103 4.54 27.15 -28.20
N HIS A 104 3.69 27.36 -27.19
CA HIS A 104 4.05 27.93 -25.90
C HIS A 104 4.32 26.87 -24.81
N GLY A 105 4.46 25.60 -25.21
CA GLY A 105 4.72 24.48 -24.31
C GLY A 105 3.51 24.08 -23.44
N ILE A 106 2.29 24.58 -23.75
CA ILE A 106 1.05 24.23 -23.03
C ILE A 106 0.55 22.87 -23.49
N PRO A 107 0.43 21.87 -22.58
CA PRO A 107 -0.13 20.56 -22.91
C PRO A 107 -1.50 20.67 -23.58
N LEU A 108 -1.70 19.90 -24.64
CA LEU A 108 -2.96 19.74 -25.34
C LEU A 108 -3.59 18.41 -24.92
N ASN A 109 -4.88 18.44 -24.59
CA ASN A 109 -5.66 17.28 -24.12
C ASN A 109 -4.95 16.45 -23.04
N PRO A 110 -4.37 17.07 -21.98
CA PRO A 110 -3.68 16.32 -20.95
C PRO A 110 -4.66 15.36 -20.26
N ARG A 111 -4.20 14.16 -19.92
CA ARG A 111 -5.00 13.12 -19.30
C ARG A 111 -4.62 12.98 -17.84
N LEU A 112 -5.63 13.07 -16.97
CA LEU A 112 -5.54 12.60 -15.60
C LEU A 112 -5.92 11.12 -15.58
N GLU A 113 -5.06 10.30 -15.00
CA GLU A 113 -5.34 8.90 -14.74
C GLU A 113 -5.03 8.56 -13.29
N VAL A 114 -5.90 7.77 -12.66
CA VAL A 114 -5.68 7.17 -11.33
C VAL A 114 -5.77 5.67 -11.50
N ARG A 115 -4.78 4.93 -10.99
CA ARG A 115 -4.73 3.46 -11.09
C ARG A 115 -4.45 2.86 -9.73
N GLY A 116 -5.17 1.81 -9.38
CA GLY A 116 -4.83 0.97 -8.23
C GLY A 116 -3.74 -0.03 -8.58
N ALA A 117 -3.03 -0.55 -7.58
CA ALA A 117 -2.22 -1.74 -7.76
C ALA A 117 -3.15 -2.94 -7.94
N GLY A 118 -2.93 -3.72 -9.00
CA GLY A 118 -3.63 -4.98 -9.24
C GLY A 118 -3.10 -6.08 -8.32
N ASP A 119 -3.97 -7.02 -7.99
CA ASP A 119 -3.67 -8.24 -7.24
C ASP A 119 -3.24 -9.41 -8.15
N GLY A 120 -3.05 -9.13 -9.44
CA GLY A 120 -2.78 -10.13 -10.48
C GLY A 120 -4.04 -10.76 -11.09
N GLU A 121 -5.24 -10.45 -10.58
CA GLU A 121 -6.50 -10.94 -11.12
C GLU A 121 -7.21 -9.87 -11.97
N GLY A 122 -6.91 -9.89 -13.28
CA GLY A 122 -7.54 -8.98 -14.24
C GLY A 122 -6.85 -7.61 -14.34
N PRO A 123 -7.40 -6.67 -15.11
CA PRO A 123 -6.79 -5.36 -15.30
C PRO A 123 -6.92 -4.52 -14.03
N ALA A 124 -5.85 -3.80 -13.69
CA ALA A 124 -5.85 -2.83 -12.60
C ALA A 124 -7.01 -1.82 -12.75
N SER A 125 -7.76 -1.60 -11.66
CA SER A 125 -8.83 -0.61 -11.63
C SER A 125 -8.28 0.77 -11.96
N SER A 126 -9.04 1.53 -12.76
CA SER A 126 -8.61 2.86 -13.19
C SER A 126 -9.75 3.87 -13.33
N LEU A 127 -9.41 5.13 -13.11
CA LEU A 127 -10.25 6.29 -13.39
C LEU A 127 -9.49 7.19 -14.36
N SER A 128 -10.13 7.64 -15.44
CA SER A 128 -9.49 8.54 -16.41
C SER A 128 -10.43 9.64 -16.86
N ARG A 129 -9.86 10.83 -17.06
CA ARG A 129 -10.53 11.99 -17.67
C ARG A 129 -9.51 12.96 -18.22
N GLU A 130 -9.98 13.94 -18.99
CA GLU A 130 -9.13 15.08 -19.34
C GLU A 130 -8.80 15.90 -18.07
N ALA A 131 -7.53 16.24 -17.92
CA ALA A 131 -7.02 17.10 -16.87
C ALA A 131 -7.36 18.56 -17.18
N TRP A 132 -7.79 19.30 -16.16
CA TRP A 132 -8.06 20.74 -16.29
C TRP A 132 -6.79 21.56 -16.13
N PHE A 133 -6.82 22.80 -16.63
CA PHE A 133 -5.67 23.71 -16.63
C PHE A 133 -4.96 23.85 -15.27
N GLY A 134 -5.73 23.97 -14.18
CA GLY A 134 -5.16 24.07 -12.83
C GLY A 134 -4.35 22.84 -12.40
N LEU A 135 -4.78 21.65 -12.81
CA LEU A 135 -4.03 20.41 -12.56
C LEU A 135 -2.77 20.33 -13.42
N THR A 136 -2.83 20.79 -14.68
CA THR A 136 -1.66 20.89 -15.54
C THR A 136 -0.59 21.83 -14.97
N LEU A 137 -0.99 22.95 -14.36
CA LEU A 137 -0.06 23.85 -13.67
C LEU A 137 0.60 23.17 -12.46
N LYS A 138 -0.16 22.40 -11.67
CA LYS A 138 0.39 21.64 -10.53
C LYS A 138 1.36 20.54 -10.99
N SER A 139 1.02 19.81 -12.05
CA SER A 139 1.91 18.82 -12.66
C SER A 139 3.23 19.45 -13.11
N ARG A 140 3.20 20.61 -13.78
CA ARG A 140 4.42 21.36 -14.13
C ARG A 140 5.25 21.76 -12.91
N ARG A 141 4.61 22.15 -11.81
CA ARG A 141 5.32 22.46 -10.57
C ARG A 141 6.06 21.23 -10.03
N ILE A 142 5.47 20.04 -10.12
CA ILE A 142 6.13 18.78 -9.77
C ILE A 142 7.34 18.52 -10.68
N VAL A 143 7.22 18.75 -12.00
CA VAL A 143 8.35 18.67 -12.94
C VAL A 143 9.49 19.58 -12.49
N GLU A 144 9.22 20.86 -12.24
CA GLU A 144 10.23 21.84 -11.79
C GLU A 144 10.93 21.39 -10.50
N LEU A 145 10.15 20.91 -9.51
CA LEU A 145 10.66 20.43 -8.24
C LEU A 145 11.54 19.19 -8.44
N ALA A 146 11.10 18.21 -9.21
CA ALA A 146 11.85 16.97 -9.46
C ALA A 146 13.16 17.22 -10.22
N THR A 147 13.16 18.15 -11.19
CA THR A 147 14.37 18.56 -11.91
C THR A 147 15.37 19.25 -10.99
N ALA A 148 14.91 20.10 -10.08
CA ALA A 148 15.77 20.80 -9.13
C ALA A 148 16.25 19.90 -7.97
N ALA A 149 15.51 18.85 -7.64
CA ALA A 149 15.78 18.02 -6.48
C ALA A 149 16.92 17.02 -6.73
N PRO A 150 17.79 16.77 -5.72
CA PRO A 150 18.80 15.72 -5.78
C PRO A 150 18.17 14.33 -5.98
N PRO A 151 18.91 13.32 -6.48
CA PRO A 151 18.36 11.97 -6.65
C PRO A 151 17.78 11.40 -5.34
N ARG A 152 18.54 11.51 -4.24
CA ARG A 152 18.12 11.12 -2.89
C ARG A 152 17.59 12.31 -2.11
N GLN A 153 16.61 12.06 -1.24
CA GLN A 153 16.20 13.05 -0.24
C GLN A 153 17.43 13.32 0.62
N SER A 154 17.91 14.56 0.69
CA SER A 154 19.00 14.84 1.63
C SER A 154 18.41 14.69 3.02
N ALA A 155 18.88 13.73 3.81
CA ALA A 155 18.81 13.88 5.25
C ALA A 155 19.38 15.27 5.53
N GLY A 156 18.56 16.17 6.10
CA GLY A 156 19.09 17.46 6.56
C GLY A 156 20.35 17.16 7.35
N ASP A 157 21.43 17.88 7.06
CA ASP A 157 22.79 17.70 7.59
C ASP A 157 22.77 17.16 9.04
N ASP A 158 22.71 15.84 9.18
CA ASP A 158 22.70 15.13 10.45
C ASP A 158 24.16 15.18 10.90
N GLY A 159 24.52 16.34 11.44
CA GLY A 159 25.67 16.47 12.31
C GLY A 159 25.70 15.28 13.25
N LEU A 160 26.89 14.68 13.37
CA LEU A 160 27.19 13.57 14.26
C LEU A 160 26.30 13.59 15.51
N PRO A 161 25.64 12.48 15.88
CA PRO A 161 24.77 12.43 17.05
C PRO A 161 25.59 12.85 18.27
N GLY A 162 25.32 14.05 18.80
CA GLY A 162 26.15 14.60 19.88
C GLY A 162 26.13 16.11 20.09
N THR A 163 25.58 16.92 19.17
CA THR A 163 25.31 18.32 19.48
C THR A 163 24.00 18.45 20.24
N ALA A 164 24.08 18.91 21.49
CA ALA A 164 22.98 19.07 22.43
C ALA A 164 21.93 20.07 21.90
N GLY A 165 21.05 19.61 21.00
CA GLY A 165 20.04 20.40 20.33
C GLY A 165 19.32 19.65 19.21
N ASP A 166 19.89 18.57 18.68
CA ASP A 166 19.26 17.80 17.60
C ASP A 166 18.25 16.81 18.16
N GLU A 167 16.97 17.09 17.89
CA GLU A 167 15.86 16.19 18.19
C GLU A 167 15.98 14.96 17.26
N MET A 168 16.13 13.77 17.84
CA MET A 168 16.10 12.52 17.08
C MET A 168 14.70 12.33 16.51
N ILE A 169 14.52 12.61 15.22
CA ILE A 169 13.25 12.35 14.52
C ILE A 169 13.17 10.86 14.19
N ILE A 170 12.42 10.12 15.00
CA ILE A 170 12.03 8.74 14.69
C ILE A 170 10.79 8.80 13.81
N CYS A 171 10.97 8.54 12.53
CA CYS A 171 9.88 8.45 11.55
C CYS A 171 9.53 6.98 11.34
N LEU A 172 8.45 6.53 11.97
CA LEU A 172 7.92 5.17 11.81
C LEU A 172 6.63 5.24 10.98
N HIS A 173 6.45 4.30 10.05
CA HIS A 173 5.29 4.26 9.16
C HIS A 173 5.25 5.48 8.22
N ALA A 174 6.40 5.78 7.63
CA ALA A 174 6.59 6.89 6.73
C ALA A 174 5.87 6.63 5.41
N TRP A 175 5.04 7.58 4.97
CA TRP A 175 4.53 7.53 3.61
C TRP A 175 5.64 7.88 2.64
N VAL A 176 5.68 7.20 1.50
CA VAL A 176 6.69 7.39 0.46
C VAL A 176 6.01 7.72 -0.86
N THR A 177 6.63 8.58 -1.65
CA THR A 177 6.25 8.85 -3.03
C THR A 177 7.41 8.53 -3.95
N VAL A 178 7.10 7.88 -5.07
CA VAL A 178 8.00 7.76 -6.22
C VAL A 178 7.44 8.61 -7.33
N THR A 179 8.13 9.70 -7.63
CA THR A 179 7.76 10.64 -8.70
C THR A 179 8.59 10.33 -9.93
N GLU A 180 7.91 9.97 -11.01
CA GLU A 180 8.49 9.82 -12.33
C GLU A 180 8.08 10.99 -13.20
N VAL A 181 9.08 11.62 -13.83
CA VAL A 181 8.89 12.76 -14.72
C VAL A 181 9.38 12.38 -16.11
N LEU A 182 8.47 12.42 -17.08
CA LEU A 182 8.73 12.09 -18.47
C LEU A 182 8.98 13.40 -19.22
N THR A 183 10.24 13.63 -19.59
CA THR A 183 10.71 14.84 -20.30
C THR A 183 11.13 14.52 -21.72
N ASP A 184 11.46 15.55 -22.49
CA ASP A 184 12.07 15.36 -23.81
C ASP A 184 13.45 14.72 -23.76
N ASP A 185 14.19 14.95 -22.66
CA ASP A 185 15.57 14.47 -22.48
C ASP A 185 15.65 13.08 -21.81
N GLY A 186 14.51 12.54 -21.38
CA GLY A 186 14.42 11.23 -20.73
C GLY A 186 13.53 11.25 -19.48
N VAL A 187 13.73 10.24 -18.63
CA VAL A 187 12.96 10.06 -17.38
C VAL A 187 13.77 10.47 -16.17
N LEU A 188 13.16 11.25 -15.28
CA LEU A 188 13.67 11.51 -13.94
C LEU A 188 12.83 10.76 -12.93
N ARG A 189 13.46 9.98 -12.04
CA ARG A 189 12.81 9.33 -10.91
C ARG A 189 13.31 9.94 -9.61
N ARG A 190 12.40 10.20 -8.67
CA ARG A 190 12.69 10.75 -7.34
C ARG A 190 11.85 10.02 -6.30
N VAL A 191 12.52 9.42 -5.32
CA VAL A 191 11.90 8.78 -4.16
C VAL A 191 11.96 9.76 -3.00
N ARG A 192 10.82 10.01 -2.34
CA ARG A 192 10.71 10.92 -1.20
C ARG A 192 9.79 10.35 -0.13
N ASN A 193 10.15 10.53 1.12
CA ASN A 193 9.35 10.14 2.27
C ASN A 193 8.78 11.37 3.00
N ALA A 194 7.76 11.12 3.82
CA ALA A 194 7.10 12.11 4.65
C ALA A 194 7.91 12.52 5.90
N CYS A 195 9.14 12.02 6.05
CA CYS A 195 9.96 12.27 7.23
C CYS A 195 10.66 13.62 7.10
N GLY A 196 9.93 14.68 7.46
CA GLY A 196 10.38 16.06 7.39
C GLY A 196 9.82 16.80 6.18
N ASP A 197 10.32 18.02 6.00
CA ASP A 197 9.82 18.93 4.97
C ASP A 197 10.51 18.64 3.62
N ASP A 198 9.80 18.02 2.68
CA ASP A 198 10.24 17.89 1.29
C ASP A 198 9.17 18.43 0.32
N PRO A 199 9.43 19.56 -0.37
CA PRO A 199 8.44 20.16 -1.26
C PRO A 199 8.01 19.27 -2.44
N LEU A 200 8.86 18.33 -2.88
CA LEU A 200 8.51 17.38 -3.94
C LEU A 200 7.57 16.30 -3.41
N PHE A 201 7.81 15.80 -2.19
CA PHE A 201 6.87 14.92 -1.49
C PHE A 201 5.50 15.59 -1.39
N ASP A 202 5.45 16.80 -0.82
CA ASP A 202 4.19 17.52 -0.61
C ASP A 202 3.42 17.75 -1.91
N ALA A 203 4.12 18.19 -2.97
CA ALA A 203 3.50 18.44 -4.26
C ALA A 203 3.01 17.14 -4.93
N GLY A 204 3.78 16.05 -4.83
CA GLY A 204 3.37 14.74 -5.32
C GLY A 204 2.17 14.20 -4.57
N TYR A 205 2.18 14.29 -3.24
CA TYR A 205 1.12 13.82 -2.37
C TYR A 205 -0.19 14.61 -2.54
N GLU A 206 -0.11 15.94 -2.70
CA GLU A 206 -1.27 16.80 -2.97
C GLU A 206 -1.98 16.44 -4.29
N LEU A 207 -1.29 15.76 -5.22
CA LEU A 207 -1.86 15.33 -6.49
C LEU A 207 -3.03 14.36 -6.30
N SER A 208 -3.01 13.52 -5.26
CA SER A 208 -4.14 12.65 -4.87
C SER A 208 -5.37 13.46 -4.52
N GLY A 209 -5.21 14.53 -3.72
CA GLY A 209 -6.30 15.46 -3.41
C GLY A 209 -6.83 16.20 -4.64
N GLN A 210 -5.96 16.54 -5.60
CA GLN A 210 -6.43 17.08 -6.87
C GLN A 210 -7.24 16.05 -7.65
N ALA A 211 -6.72 14.84 -7.80
CA ALA A 211 -7.35 13.78 -8.58
C ALA A 211 -8.73 13.43 -8.01
N LEU A 212 -8.88 13.36 -6.68
CA LEU A 212 -10.16 13.13 -6.02
C LEU A 212 -11.24 14.14 -6.44
N ARG A 213 -10.88 15.44 -6.52
CA ARG A 213 -11.78 16.51 -7.00
C ARG A 213 -12.16 16.35 -8.48
N GLY A 214 -11.33 15.63 -9.24
CA GLY A 214 -11.58 15.25 -10.61
C GLY A 214 -12.62 14.14 -10.77
N PHE A 215 -13.02 13.40 -9.74
CA PHE A 215 -13.93 12.27 -9.88
C PHE A 215 -15.15 12.43 -8.94
N PRO A 216 -16.28 12.97 -9.44
CA PRO A 216 -17.44 13.27 -8.60
C PRO A 216 -17.96 12.08 -7.79
N VAL A 217 -17.88 10.87 -8.33
CA VAL A 217 -18.26 9.64 -7.63
C VAL A 217 -17.44 9.44 -6.34
N CYS A 218 -16.14 9.73 -6.36
CA CYS A 218 -15.27 9.59 -5.20
C CYS A 218 -15.61 10.60 -4.11
N SER A 219 -16.18 11.75 -4.47
CA SER A 219 -16.63 12.77 -3.50
C SER A 219 -17.87 12.34 -2.71
N HIS A 220 -18.53 11.23 -3.07
CA HIS A 220 -19.60 10.64 -2.25
C HIS A 220 -19.06 9.78 -1.10
N LEU A 221 -17.77 9.43 -1.12
CA LEU A 221 -17.14 8.77 0.01
C LEU A 221 -16.92 9.77 1.15
N ASP A 222 -17.18 9.36 2.39
CA ASP A 222 -17.03 10.21 3.57
C ASP A 222 -15.55 10.36 3.93
N PRO A 223 -14.95 11.57 3.81
CA PRO A 223 -13.54 11.77 4.13
C PRO A 223 -13.19 11.42 5.58
N ALA A 224 -14.16 11.42 6.51
CA ALA A 224 -13.91 11.05 7.90
C ALA A 224 -13.53 9.57 8.09
N ASN A 225 -13.83 8.72 7.10
CA ASN A 225 -13.50 7.30 7.13
C ASN A 225 -12.07 6.99 6.64
N TYR A 226 -11.36 8.00 6.11
CA TYR A 226 -10.06 7.80 5.46
C TYR A 226 -8.99 8.67 6.10
N ARG A 227 -7.77 8.14 6.17
CA ARG A 227 -6.62 8.87 6.73
C ARG A 227 -6.25 10.10 5.88
N ASN A 228 -6.48 10.04 4.57
CA ASN A 228 -6.13 11.06 3.58
C ASN A 228 -6.79 10.75 2.22
N GLU A 229 -6.60 11.64 1.25
CA GLU A 229 -7.17 11.57 -0.09
C GLU A 229 -6.63 10.41 -0.93
N SER A 230 -5.40 9.94 -0.67
CA SER A 230 -4.85 8.76 -1.35
C SER A 230 -5.58 7.49 -0.92
N ALA A 231 -5.87 7.35 0.37
CA ALA A 231 -6.71 6.28 0.89
C ALA A 231 -8.15 6.39 0.37
N GLN A 232 -8.70 7.60 0.27
CA GLN A 232 -10.03 7.79 -0.31
C GLN A 232 -10.10 7.42 -1.81
N LEU A 233 -9.06 7.73 -2.59
CA LEU A 233 -8.96 7.31 -3.99
C LEU A 233 -8.89 5.79 -4.14
N ASP A 234 -8.16 5.11 -3.25
CA ASP A 234 -8.05 3.66 -3.23
C ASP A 234 -9.44 3.02 -3.09
N ARG A 235 -10.22 3.54 -2.14
CA ARG A 235 -11.59 3.10 -1.89
C ARG A 235 -12.57 3.52 -2.99
N CYS A 236 -12.27 4.58 -3.72
CA CYS A 236 -13.06 4.95 -4.90
C CYS A 236 -12.88 3.95 -6.06
N LEU A 237 -11.68 3.39 -6.22
CA LEU A 237 -11.37 2.46 -7.33
C LEU A 237 -12.11 1.13 -7.24
N VAL A 238 -12.64 0.76 -6.06
CA VAL A 238 -13.44 -0.46 -5.87
C VAL A 238 -14.94 -0.25 -6.12
N LEU A 239 -15.38 0.98 -6.42
CA LEU A 239 -16.77 1.32 -6.69
C LEU A 239 -17.18 0.90 -8.10
N GLU A 240 -18.03 -0.12 -8.20
CA GLU A 240 -18.53 -0.62 -9.48
C GLU A 240 -20.06 -0.50 -9.61
N GLY A 241 -20.55 -0.71 -10.82
CA GLY A 241 -21.97 -0.91 -11.10
C GLY A 241 -22.64 0.24 -11.84
N ASP A 242 -23.95 0.11 -12.04
CA ASP A 242 -24.80 1.09 -12.71
C ASP A 242 -25.07 2.34 -11.85
N ASN A 243 -24.99 2.19 -10.53
CA ASN A 243 -25.18 3.27 -9.56
C ASN A 243 -24.05 3.32 -8.53
N GLN A 244 -22.89 3.83 -8.94
CA GLN A 244 -21.73 3.94 -8.05
C GLN A 244 -21.95 4.86 -6.84
N ILE A 245 -22.94 5.76 -6.87
CA ILE A 245 -23.33 6.57 -5.69
C ILE A 245 -23.94 5.66 -4.62
N ALA A 246 -24.81 4.73 -4.99
CA ALA A 246 -25.35 3.75 -4.05
C ALA A 246 -24.26 2.84 -3.49
N ALA A 247 -23.28 2.44 -4.32
CA ALA A 247 -22.11 1.70 -3.86
C ALA A 247 -21.30 2.51 -2.83
N ALA A 248 -21.03 3.79 -3.10
CA ALA A 248 -20.35 4.69 -2.17
C ALA A 248 -21.11 4.87 -0.84
N GLU A 249 -22.43 5.01 -0.88
CA GLU A 249 -23.25 5.13 0.34
C GLU A 249 -23.13 3.90 1.24
N VAL A 250 -23.11 2.69 0.68
CA VAL A 250 -22.91 1.45 1.45
C VAL A 250 -21.46 1.31 1.89
N LEU A 251 -20.50 1.70 1.06
CA LEU A 251 -19.08 1.67 1.43
C LEU A 251 -18.80 2.58 2.63
N ASN A 252 -19.43 3.76 2.71
CA ASN A 252 -19.32 4.66 3.85
C ASN A 252 -19.82 4.04 5.16
N LEU A 253 -20.80 3.14 5.08
CA LEU A 253 -21.21 2.36 6.24
C LEU A 253 -20.09 1.40 6.61
N LEU A 254 -19.66 0.56 5.67
CA LEU A 254 -18.68 -0.51 5.90
C LEU A 254 -17.29 -0.03 6.33
N ASP A 255 -16.81 1.08 5.79
CA ASP A 255 -15.51 1.67 6.11
C ASP A 255 -15.60 2.67 7.29
N GLY A 256 -16.81 2.93 7.83
CA GLY A 256 -17.00 3.87 8.92
C GLY A 256 -16.55 3.33 10.27
N PRO A 257 -16.25 4.21 11.25
CA PRO A 257 -15.83 3.81 12.60
C PRO A 257 -16.88 2.97 13.34
N ILE A 258 -18.12 3.00 12.85
CA ILE A 258 -19.18 2.11 13.32
C ILE A 258 -18.79 0.64 13.10
N PHE A 259 -18.06 0.30 12.02
CA PHE A 259 -17.75 -1.07 11.60
C PHE A 259 -16.31 -1.52 11.90
N ASP A 260 -15.58 -0.80 12.75
CA ASP A 260 -14.32 -1.28 13.34
C ASP A 260 -14.52 -2.56 14.18
N GLU A 261 -15.77 -2.86 14.55
CA GLU A 261 -16.21 -4.11 15.19
C GLU A 261 -17.45 -4.68 14.49
N ALA A 262 -17.45 -5.99 14.20
CA ALA A 262 -18.58 -6.64 13.52
C ALA A 262 -19.87 -6.74 14.36
N SER A 263 -19.84 -6.33 15.64
CA SER A 263 -21.06 -6.15 16.46
C SER A 263 -21.99 -5.07 15.92
N SER A 264 -21.47 -4.09 15.20
CA SER A 264 -22.26 -3.00 14.65
C SER A 264 -22.99 -3.36 13.36
N ILE A 265 -22.47 -4.29 12.55
CA ILE A 265 -23.13 -4.70 11.30
C ILE A 265 -24.50 -5.34 11.57
N ALA A 266 -24.66 -5.99 12.73
CA ALA A 266 -25.93 -6.56 13.16
C ALA A 266 -27.03 -5.50 13.32
N ALA A 267 -26.68 -4.24 13.63
CA ALA A 267 -27.65 -3.14 13.72
C ALA A 267 -28.26 -2.75 12.35
N TYR A 268 -27.60 -3.13 11.26
CA TYR A 268 -28.04 -2.88 9.89
C TYR A 268 -28.78 -4.06 9.25
N ALA A 269 -28.82 -5.22 9.92
CA ALA A 269 -29.55 -6.38 9.43
C ALA A 269 -31.05 -6.06 9.25
N ALA A 270 -31.59 -6.41 8.09
CA ALA A 270 -33.02 -6.33 7.83
C ALA A 270 -33.78 -7.37 8.67
N PRO A 271 -35.03 -7.10 9.06
CA PRO A 271 -35.92 -8.14 9.56
C PRO A 271 -36.03 -9.27 8.53
N GLY A 272 -35.63 -10.48 8.92
CA GLY A 272 -35.63 -11.65 8.02
C GLY A 272 -34.43 -11.75 7.08
N ILE A 273 -33.29 -11.14 7.44
CA ILE A 273 -32.00 -11.34 6.77
C ILE A 273 -31.75 -12.82 6.44
N GLN A 274 -31.32 -13.09 5.22
CA GLN A 274 -30.92 -14.43 4.81
C GLN A 274 -29.44 -14.62 5.15
N ILE A 275 -29.16 -15.63 5.98
CA ILE A 275 -27.79 -16.01 6.34
C ILE A 275 -27.51 -17.38 5.72
N SER A 276 -26.41 -17.49 4.98
CA SER A 276 -26.03 -18.71 4.29
C SER A 276 -24.51 -18.95 4.33
N GLY A 277 -24.08 -20.09 3.80
CA GLY A 277 -22.67 -20.49 3.77
C GLY A 277 -22.37 -21.62 4.77
N THR A 278 -21.18 -21.58 5.38
CA THR A 278 -20.72 -22.66 6.28
C THR A 278 -21.29 -22.54 7.70
N SER A 279 -21.77 -21.35 8.07
CA SER A 279 -22.43 -21.14 9.35
C SER A 279 -23.80 -21.83 9.39
N ARG A 280 -24.09 -22.52 10.49
CA ARG A 280 -25.43 -23.07 10.79
C ARG A 280 -26.32 -22.06 11.51
N GLU A 281 -25.80 -20.87 11.77
CA GLU A 281 -26.46 -19.86 12.58
C GLU A 281 -27.54 -19.13 11.81
N LYS A 282 -28.56 -18.69 12.56
CA LYS A 282 -29.70 -17.92 12.02
C LYS A 282 -29.63 -16.44 12.39
N SER A 283 -28.66 -16.05 13.20
CA SER A 283 -28.39 -14.67 13.57
C SER A 283 -27.03 -14.26 13.03
N LEU A 284 -26.88 -12.97 12.71
CA LEU A 284 -25.62 -12.43 12.21
C LEU A 284 -24.54 -12.49 13.29
N SER A 285 -24.91 -12.18 14.55
CA SER A 285 -24.02 -12.28 15.70
C SER A 285 -23.49 -13.70 15.91
N GLY A 286 -24.35 -14.72 15.78
CA GLY A 286 -23.93 -16.11 15.85
C GLY A 286 -23.02 -16.49 14.68
N ALA A 287 -23.39 -16.09 13.46
CA ALA A 287 -22.60 -16.42 12.27
C ALA A 287 -21.17 -15.85 12.34
N LEU A 288 -21.02 -14.64 12.90
CA LEU A 288 -19.75 -13.97 13.12
C LEU A 288 -19.05 -14.43 14.43
N GLY A 289 -19.71 -15.23 15.27
CA GLY A 289 -19.16 -15.69 16.55
C GLY A 289 -18.94 -14.56 17.56
N LEU A 290 -19.81 -13.53 17.57
CA LEU A 290 -19.66 -12.36 18.45
C LEU A 290 -19.95 -12.63 19.93
N ASP A 291 -20.60 -13.76 20.23
CA ASP A 291 -20.95 -14.13 21.60
C ASP A 291 -19.72 -14.63 22.40
N ASP A 292 -18.64 -15.00 21.72
CA ASP A 292 -17.33 -15.30 22.30
C ASP A 292 -16.47 -14.02 22.18
N ALA A 293 -16.05 -13.43 23.30
CA ALA A 293 -15.45 -12.09 23.42
C ALA A 293 -14.15 -11.84 22.57
N ARG A 294 -14.28 -11.76 21.25
CA ARG A 294 -13.21 -11.63 20.26
C ARG A 294 -13.36 -10.35 19.45
N VAL A 295 -12.24 -9.85 18.93
CA VAL A 295 -12.26 -8.75 17.94
C VAL A 295 -12.52 -9.36 16.57
N VAL A 296 -13.63 -8.95 15.95
CA VAL A 296 -14.01 -9.36 14.59
C VAL A 296 -14.02 -8.12 13.71
N ARG A 297 -13.27 -8.16 12.61
CA ARG A 297 -13.17 -7.06 11.63
C ARG A 297 -13.61 -7.52 10.26
N ILE A 298 -14.24 -6.63 9.50
CA ILE A 298 -14.67 -6.91 8.13
C ILE A 298 -13.95 -5.95 7.19
N TYR A 299 -13.24 -6.51 6.21
CA TYR A 299 -12.51 -5.75 5.20
C TYR A 299 -13.21 -5.91 3.86
N THR A 300 -13.71 -4.80 3.31
CA THR A 300 -14.40 -4.80 2.01
C THR A 300 -13.38 -4.75 0.87
N ALA A 301 -13.37 -5.76 0.01
CA ALA A 301 -12.47 -5.87 -1.14
C ALA A 301 -13.10 -5.32 -2.44
N SER A 302 -14.41 -5.55 -2.65
CA SER A 302 -15.13 -5.00 -3.80
C SER A 302 -16.56 -4.61 -3.44
N ILE A 303 -17.10 -3.60 -4.13
CA ILE A 303 -18.48 -3.18 -3.95
C ILE A 303 -19.12 -2.76 -5.27
N ARG A 304 -20.30 -3.30 -5.55
CA ARG A 304 -20.97 -3.13 -6.84
C ARG A 304 -22.46 -2.89 -6.68
N ALA A 305 -22.95 -1.81 -7.25
CA ALA A 305 -24.39 -1.59 -7.42
C ALA A 305 -24.93 -2.37 -8.62
N VAL A 306 -26.05 -3.08 -8.45
CA VAL A 306 -26.76 -3.80 -9.50
C VAL A 306 -28.26 -3.61 -9.30
N GLY A 307 -28.87 -2.74 -10.12
CA GLY A 307 -30.29 -2.42 -9.98
C GLY A 307 -30.58 -1.69 -8.67
N THR A 308 -31.38 -2.30 -7.78
CA THR A 308 -31.72 -1.72 -6.47
C THR A 308 -30.82 -2.16 -5.32
N ASP A 309 -29.92 -3.10 -5.60
CA ASP A 309 -29.11 -3.75 -4.58
C ASP A 309 -27.65 -3.34 -4.73
N VAL A 310 -26.95 -3.30 -3.60
CA VAL A 310 -25.49 -3.15 -3.55
C VAL A 310 -24.90 -4.43 -3.01
N ARG A 311 -23.94 -5.00 -3.73
CA ARG A 311 -23.25 -6.24 -3.36
C ARG A 311 -21.84 -5.89 -2.92
N ALA A 312 -21.46 -6.29 -1.72
CA ALA A 312 -20.10 -6.15 -1.22
C ALA A 312 -19.48 -7.54 -1.04
N ARG A 313 -18.19 -7.66 -1.38
CA ARG A 313 -17.38 -8.84 -1.05
C ARG A 313 -16.18 -8.41 -0.24
N GLY A 314 -15.70 -9.30 0.61
CA GLY A 314 -14.60 -8.99 1.49
C GLY A 314 -14.15 -10.20 2.28
N ILE A 315 -13.36 -9.94 3.31
CA ILE A 315 -12.85 -10.93 4.25
C ILE A 315 -13.25 -10.49 5.66
N VAL A 316 -13.70 -11.44 6.47
CA VAL A 316 -13.89 -11.25 7.91
C VAL A 316 -12.69 -11.86 8.62
N HIS A 317 -12.03 -11.09 9.48
CA HIS A 317 -10.99 -11.58 10.38
C HIS A 317 -11.55 -11.75 11.78
N ARG A 318 -11.16 -12.84 12.42
CA ARG A 318 -11.40 -13.12 13.82
C ARG A 318 -10.07 -13.30 14.52
N TYR A 319 -9.73 -12.36 15.39
CA TYR A 319 -8.46 -12.36 16.09
C TYR A 319 -8.55 -13.08 17.45
N GLY A 320 -7.54 -13.90 17.74
CA GLY A 320 -7.32 -14.55 19.02
C GLY A 320 -8.44 -15.50 19.46
N ASP A 321 -8.40 -16.75 19.03
CA ASP A 321 -9.15 -17.81 19.70
C ASP A 321 -8.62 -18.13 21.11
N GLU A 322 -9.20 -19.12 21.79
CA GLU A 322 -8.76 -19.53 23.15
C GLU A 322 -7.27 -19.95 23.19
N ASP A 323 -6.73 -20.39 22.06
CA ASP A 323 -5.34 -20.80 21.88
C ASP A 323 -4.48 -19.69 21.23
N GLY A 324 -5.06 -18.51 20.94
CA GLY A 324 -4.40 -17.36 20.31
C GLY A 324 -4.30 -17.42 18.79
N ASN A 325 -5.03 -18.31 18.11
CA ASN A 325 -5.03 -18.41 16.65
C ASN A 325 -5.96 -17.39 16.00
N ASP A 326 -5.53 -16.86 14.85
CA ASP A 326 -6.28 -15.94 14.01
C ASP A 326 -6.94 -16.70 12.84
N PHE A 327 -8.12 -16.26 12.43
CA PHE A 327 -8.87 -16.87 11.34
C PHE A 327 -9.43 -15.83 10.39
N ALA A 328 -9.50 -16.19 9.12
CA ALA A 328 -10.17 -15.44 8.07
C ALA A 328 -11.29 -16.25 7.43
N ALA A 329 -12.31 -15.57 6.91
CA ALA A 329 -13.34 -16.18 6.08
C ALA A 329 -13.81 -15.18 5.02
N ASP A 330 -14.04 -15.66 3.80
CA ASP A 330 -14.68 -14.85 2.76
C ASP A 330 -16.10 -14.46 3.18
N VAL A 331 -16.50 -13.25 2.83
CA VAL A 331 -17.86 -12.77 3.05
C VAL A 331 -18.45 -12.14 1.80
N GLN A 332 -19.74 -12.41 1.58
CA GLN A 332 -20.55 -11.70 0.61
C GLN A 332 -21.76 -11.10 1.30
N GLN A 333 -22.09 -9.86 0.93
CA GLN A 333 -23.15 -9.09 1.54
C GLN A 333 -24.03 -8.49 0.45
N VAL A 334 -25.34 -8.51 0.65
CA VAL A 334 -26.31 -7.81 -0.20
C VAL A 334 -27.05 -6.78 0.63
N TRP A 335 -26.99 -5.54 0.17
CA TRP A 335 -27.56 -4.37 0.80
C TRP A 335 -28.69 -3.82 -0.06
N ARG A 336 -29.79 -3.43 0.60
CA ARG A 336 -30.95 -2.83 -0.06
C ARG A 336 -31.45 -1.63 0.73
N LYS A 337 -31.84 -0.58 0.02
CA LYS A 337 -32.41 0.62 0.64
C LYS A 337 -33.90 0.39 0.94
N THR A 338 -34.26 0.44 2.22
CA THR A 338 -35.63 0.26 2.73
C THR A 338 -35.97 1.46 3.61
N ASP A 339 -37.09 2.14 3.32
CA ASP A 339 -37.52 3.35 4.04
C ASP A 339 -36.43 4.44 4.14
N GLY A 340 -35.63 4.57 3.07
CA GLY A 340 -34.56 5.56 2.98
C GLY A 340 -33.23 5.15 3.63
N ALA A 341 -33.17 4.02 4.33
CA ALA A 341 -31.96 3.51 4.99
C ALA A 341 -31.45 2.22 4.32
N TRP A 342 -30.13 2.08 4.21
CA TRP A 342 -29.52 0.82 3.76
C TRP A 342 -29.65 -0.25 4.83
N ARG A 343 -30.07 -1.45 4.41
CA ARG A 343 -30.20 -2.63 5.26
C ARG A 343 -29.50 -3.81 4.62
N LEU A 344 -28.82 -4.59 5.43
CA LEU A 344 -28.20 -5.85 5.05
C LEU A 344 -29.30 -6.91 4.95
N VAL A 345 -29.58 -7.40 3.74
CA VAL A 345 -30.67 -8.34 3.46
C VAL A 345 -30.19 -9.78 3.22
N GLU A 346 -28.95 -9.95 2.78
CA GLU A 346 -28.31 -11.26 2.65
C GLU A 346 -26.86 -11.20 3.13
N PHE A 347 -26.42 -12.24 3.82
CA PHE A 347 -25.06 -12.41 4.32
C PHE A 347 -24.61 -13.85 4.12
N THR A 348 -23.50 -14.04 3.42
CA THR A 348 -22.92 -15.35 3.15
C THR A 348 -21.51 -15.40 3.71
N LEU A 349 -21.25 -16.40 4.56
CA LEU A 349 -19.94 -16.60 5.19
C LEU A 349 -19.28 -17.89 4.67
N GLY A 350 -18.05 -17.76 4.19
CA GLY A 350 -17.18 -18.86 3.79
C GLY A 350 -16.73 -19.73 4.98
N PRO A 351 -15.95 -20.79 4.74
CA PRO A 351 -15.29 -21.51 5.84
C PRO A 351 -14.30 -20.60 6.56
N TRP A 352 -14.13 -20.83 7.87
CA TRP A 352 -13.05 -20.21 8.63
C TRP A 352 -11.74 -20.96 8.35
N GLU A 353 -10.73 -20.22 7.95
CA GLU A 353 -9.38 -20.71 7.65
C GLU A 353 -8.37 -20.05 8.61
N PRO A 354 -7.39 -20.80 9.14
CA PRO A 354 -6.29 -20.21 9.92
C PRO A 354 -5.49 -19.22 9.06
N MET A 355 -5.13 -18.07 9.64
CA MET A 355 -4.29 -17.06 8.99
C MET A 355 -2.79 -17.31 9.17
#